data_AF-A0A835L0Q1-F1
#
_entry.id   AF-A0A835L0Q1-F1
#
_cell.length_a   1.000
_cell.length_b   1.000
_cell.length_c   1.000
_cell.angle_alpha   90.00
_cell.angle_beta   90.00
_cell.angle_gamma   90.00
#
_symmetry.space_group_name_H-M   'P 1'
#
loop_
_entity.id
_entity.type
_entity.pdbx_description
1 polymer ?
#
loop_
_entity_poly.entity_id
_entity_poly.type
_entity_poly.pdbx_seq_one_letter_code
_entity_poly.pdbx_strand_id
1 'polypeptide(L)'
;MSHLGRPDGQANLKYTLKPVAEELKKLLNKDVTFLPDCVGPEVEAACADPTPGSVILLENLRFHIEEEGKGVDASGAKAKADPEKVKAFRESLRKLGDVYINDAFGTAHRAHSSMMGEGFEQRASGFLLKKELQYFAKALHEPERPFLAILGGAKVADKIQLIENLLDKVNEMIIGGGMAYTFLKETQGMAIGNSLYDAEGAKIVGKLLEKAAKNNVKVHLPVDFVTGDKFDENAQVGAADIASGIPDGWLGLDVGPKSQALFAEPIARAKVIVWNGPAGVFEFEKFAGGTRALMDGGGDTATCCAKWGTEDKVSHVSTGGGASLELLEGKVLPGVAALSDA
;
A
#
# COMPACT_ATOMS: atom_id res chain seq x y z
N MET A 1 -20.92 5.29 -1.61
CA MET A 1 -20.45 5.85 -0.31
C MET A 1 -18.92 5.82 -0.27
N SER A 2 -18.26 6.78 0.39
CA SER A 2 -16.79 6.85 0.47
C SER A 2 -16.33 7.69 1.67
N HIS A 3 -15.02 7.80 1.87
CA HIS A 3 -14.41 8.74 2.81
C HIS A 3 -13.33 9.59 2.13
N LEU A 4 -13.00 10.73 2.74
CA LEU A 4 -11.90 11.59 2.34
C LEU A 4 -11.14 12.09 3.57
N GLY A 5 -9.81 11.97 3.55
CA GLY A 5 -8.94 12.46 4.62
C GLY A 5 -9.17 11.79 5.98
N ARG A 6 -8.84 12.54 7.05
CA ARG A 6 -9.00 12.14 8.45
C ARG A 6 -9.79 13.20 9.20
N PRO A 7 -11.12 13.22 9.07
CA PRO A 7 -12.00 14.11 9.82
C PRO A 7 -12.27 13.65 11.27
N ASP A 8 -11.76 12.47 11.67
CA ASP A 8 -11.78 11.94 13.03
C ASP A 8 -13.18 11.92 13.69
N GLY A 9 -14.23 11.61 12.92
CA GLY A 9 -15.60 11.51 13.41
C GLY A 9 -16.32 12.84 13.59
N GLN A 10 -15.83 13.90 12.94
CA GLN A 10 -16.44 15.24 12.98
C GLN A 10 -16.63 15.80 11.58
N ALA A 11 -17.77 16.46 11.35
CA ALA A 11 -18.02 17.16 10.10
C ALA A 11 -16.99 18.29 9.89
N ASN A 12 -16.21 18.16 8.82
CA ASN A 12 -15.21 19.15 8.43
C ASN A 12 -15.27 19.36 6.92
N LEU A 13 -15.78 20.52 6.50
CA LEU A 13 -16.00 20.85 5.08
C LEU A 13 -14.72 20.84 4.24
N LYS A 14 -13.53 20.88 4.84
CA LYS A 14 -12.27 20.62 4.12
C LYS A 14 -12.27 19.24 3.44
N TYR A 15 -12.97 18.27 4.04
CA TYR A 15 -13.02 16.87 3.59
C TYR A 15 -14.41 16.48 3.06
N THR A 16 -15.25 17.43 2.64
CA THR A 16 -16.52 17.12 1.97
C THR A 16 -16.30 16.41 0.64
N LEU A 17 -17.20 15.49 0.29
CA LEU A 17 -17.23 14.81 -1.01
C LEU A 17 -17.99 15.58 -2.09
N LYS A 18 -18.56 16.76 -1.78
CA LYS A 18 -19.32 17.54 -2.76
C LYS A 18 -18.53 17.83 -4.06
N PRO A 19 -17.24 18.23 -4.04
CA PRO A 19 -16.45 18.39 -5.26
C PRO A 19 -16.31 17.09 -6.07
N VAL A 20 -16.29 15.93 -5.40
CA VAL A 20 -16.23 14.62 -6.05
C VAL A 20 -17.53 14.31 -6.79
N ALA A 21 -18.69 14.70 -6.23
CA ALA A 21 -19.98 14.57 -6.92
C ALA A 21 -19.99 15.34 -8.25
N GLU A 22 -19.50 16.57 -8.25
CA GLU A 22 -19.41 17.42 -9.44
C GLU A 22 -18.48 16.83 -10.50
N GLU A 23 -17.36 16.24 -10.10
CA GLU A 23 -16.45 15.59 -11.04
C GLU A 23 -17.03 14.27 -11.58
N LEU A 24 -17.65 13.47 -10.72
CA LEU A 24 -18.32 12.23 -11.12
C LEU A 24 -19.43 12.49 -12.14
N LYS A 25 -20.21 13.57 -11.95
CA LYS A 25 -21.23 14.03 -12.89
C LYS A 25 -20.68 14.26 -14.29
N LYS A 26 -19.51 14.91 -14.40
CA LYS A 26 -18.83 15.14 -15.69
C LYS A 26 -18.35 13.83 -16.32
N LEU A 27 -17.68 12.98 -15.54
CA LEU A 27 -17.09 11.73 -16.02
C LEU A 27 -18.14 10.72 -16.50
N LEU A 28 -19.28 10.64 -15.80
CA LEU A 28 -20.38 9.76 -16.18
C LEU A 28 -21.29 10.35 -17.26
N ASN A 29 -21.20 11.66 -17.53
CA ASN A 29 -22.16 12.40 -18.35
C ASN A 29 -23.62 12.13 -17.93
N LYS A 30 -23.85 12.12 -16.60
CA LYS A 30 -25.14 11.83 -15.95
C LYS A 30 -25.27 12.67 -14.69
N ASP A 31 -26.50 13.02 -14.33
CA ASP A 31 -26.76 13.67 -13.05
C ASP A 31 -26.35 12.76 -11.87
N VAL A 32 -25.70 13.38 -10.88
CA VAL A 32 -25.30 12.76 -9.62
C VAL A 32 -25.94 13.58 -8.50
N THR A 33 -26.83 12.97 -7.74
CA THR A 33 -27.43 13.61 -6.56
C THR A 33 -26.45 13.49 -5.40
N PHE A 34 -26.05 14.63 -4.84
CA PHE A 34 -25.24 14.66 -3.62
C PHE A 34 -26.11 14.85 -2.39
N LEU A 35 -25.97 13.98 -1.40
CA LEU A 35 -26.66 14.11 -0.11
C LEU A 35 -25.69 14.65 0.96
N PRO A 36 -26.11 15.58 1.82
CA PRO A 36 -25.24 16.24 2.79
C PRO A 36 -24.86 15.35 3.99
N ASP A 37 -25.41 14.14 4.06
CA ASP A 37 -25.12 13.13 5.06
C ASP A 37 -25.05 11.73 4.41
N CYS A 38 -24.65 10.72 5.17
CA CYS A 38 -24.56 9.32 4.72
C CYS A 38 -25.54 8.37 5.42
N VAL A 39 -26.24 8.84 6.44
CA VAL A 39 -27.23 8.08 7.21
C VAL A 39 -28.41 8.98 7.62
N GLY A 40 -29.45 8.36 8.17
CA GLY A 40 -30.59 9.08 8.76
C GLY A 40 -31.79 9.25 7.83
N PRO A 41 -32.91 9.81 8.35
CA PRO A 41 -34.20 9.74 7.67
C PRO A 41 -34.24 10.39 6.28
N GLU A 42 -33.54 11.51 6.11
CA GLU A 42 -33.49 12.21 4.81
C GLU A 42 -32.74 11.39 3.75
N VAL A 43 -31.63 10.74 4.15
CA VAL A 43 -30.84 9.87 3.27
C VAL A 43 -31.62 8.59 2.96
N GLU A 44 -32.22 7.96 3.96
CA GLU A 44 -33.05 6.77 3.80
C GLU A 44 -34.24 7.04 2.85
N ALA A 45 -34.93 8.18 2.99
CA ALA A 45 -36.03 8.56 2.12
C ALA A 45 -35.57 8.82 0.66
N ALA A 46 -34.42 9.47 0.47
CA ALA A 46 -33.87 9.73 -0.86
C ALA A 46 -33.41 8.44 -1.58
N CYS A 47 -33.00 7.42 -0.83
CA CYS A 47 -32.55 6.13 -1.38
C CYS A 47 -33.66 5.07 -1.47
N ALA A 48 -34.86 5.30 -0.94
CA ALA A 48 -35.92 4.29 -0.85
C ALA A 48 -36.50 3.90 -2.22
N ASP A 49 -36.71 4.86 -3.12
CA ASP A 49 -37.26 4.61 -4.47
C ASP A 49 -36.74 5.64 -5.49
N PRO A 50 -35.42 5.66 -5.78
CA PRO A 50 -34.87 6.57 -6.78
C PRO A 50 -35.23 6.08 -8.19
N THR A 51 -35.42 7.02 -9.12
CA THR A 51 -35.62 6.68 -10.55
C THR A 51 -34.56 5.69 -11.02
N PRO A 52 -34.91 4.60 -11.74
CA PRO A 52 -33.94 3.63 -12.21
C PRO A 52 -32.79 4.27 -13.00
N GLY A 53 -31.55 3.93 -12.62
CA GLY A 53 -30.33 4.50 -13.21
C GLY A 53 -29.84 5.80 -12.57
N SER A 54 -30.52 6.30 -11.53
CA SER A 54 -30.04 7.39 -10.68
C SER A 54 -28.70 7.05 -10.03
N VAL A 55 -27.85 8.08 -9.85
CA VAL A 55 -26.59 7.96 -9.12
C VAL A 55 -26.63 8.90 -7.92
N ILE A 56 -26.45 8.36 -6.72
CA ILE A 56 -26.44 9.13 -5.47
C ILE A 56 -25.06 9.01 -4.82
N LEU A 57 -24.43 10.14 -4.54
CA LEU A 57 -23.21 10.22 -3.73
C LEU A 57 -23.54 10.78 -2.34
N LEU A 58 -23.30 9.97 -1.33
CA LEU A 58 -23.43 10.35 0.07
C LEU A 58 -22.23 11.20 0.53
N GLU A 59 -22.41 11.97 1.59
CA GLU A 59 -21.31 12.68 2.25
C GLU A 59 -20.30 11.70 2.90
N ASN A 60 -19.14 12.23 3.26
CA ASN A 60 -18.01 11.52 3.85
C ASN A 60 -18.39 10.68 5.08
N LEU A 61 -18.25 9.36 4.95
CA LEU A 61 -18.55 8.39 6.02
C LEU A 61 -17.82 8.70 7.34
N ARG A 62 -16.59 9.22 7.28
CA ARG A 62 -15.77 9.50 8.47
C ARG A 62 -16.16 10.78 9.21
N PHE A 63 -17.16 11.52 8.73
CA PHE A 63 -17.82 12.55 9.55
C PHE A 63 -18.57 11.95 10.74
N HIS A 64 -18.84 10.64 10.70
CA HIS A 64 -19.43 9.88 11.80
C HIS A 64 -18.34 9.05 12.50
N ILE A 65 -18.26 9.17 13.83
CA ILE A 65 -17.28 8.41 14.64
C ILE A 65 -17.55 6.90 14.57
N GLU A 66 -18.78 6.53 14.27
CA GLU A 66 -19.30 5.18 14.12
C GLU A 66 -18.70 4.42 12.92
N GLU A 67 -18.14 5.14 11.93
CA GLU A 67 -17.49 4.52 10.77
C GLU A 67 -16.18 3.81 11.19
N GLU A 68 -15.27 4.53 11.86
CA GLU A 68 -13.98 3.99 12.31
C GLU A 68 -14.06 3.37 13.72
N GLY A 69 -15.19 3.58 14.43
CA GLY A 69 -15.42 3.18 15.82
C GLY A 69 -14.62 4.00 16.85
N LYS A 70 -13.88 5.01 16.39
CA LYS A 70 -13.03 5.91 17.18
C LYS A 70 -12.82 7.22 16.43
N GLY A 71 -12.50 8.27 17.17
CA GLY A 71 -12.29 9.60 16.60
C GLY A 71 -11.75 10.55 17.66
N VAL A 72 -12.09 11.83 17.51
CA VAL A 72 -11.81 12.86 18.52
C VAL A 72 -13.09 13.55 18.96
N ASP A 73 -13.16 13.97 20.21
CA ASP A 73 -14.27 14.79 20.70
C ASP A 73 -14.05 16.29 20.41
N ALA A 74 -15.00 17.15 20.79
CA ALA A 74 -14.91 18.59 20.57
C ALA A 74 -13.71 19.26 21.25
N SER A 75 -13.08 18.59 22.23
CA SER A 75 -11.86 19.05 22.91
C SER A 75 -10.57 18.57 22.25
N GLY A 76 -10.67 17.70 21.23
CA GLY A 76 -9.55 17.07 20.55
C GLY A 76 -9.02 15.81 21.26
N ALA A 77 -9.69 15.32 22.29
CA ALA A 77 -9.31 14.11 23.00
C ALA A 77 -9.79 12.86 22.22
N LYS A 78 -9.04 11.75 22.33
CA LYS A 78 -9.41 10.48 21.70
C LYS A 78 -10.75 9.99 22.25
N ALA A 79 -11.69 9.72 21.37
CA ALA A 79 -13.01 9.20 21.69
C ALA A 79 -13.22 7.83 21.03
N LYS A 80 -14.05 6.98 21.66
CA LYS A 80 -14.49 5.70 21.13
C LYS A 80 -16.00 5.78 20.89
N ALA A 81 -16.47 5.24 19.77
CA ALA A 81 -17.89 5.20 19.48
C ALA A 81 -18.61 4.25 20.45
N ASP A 82 -19.84 4.61 20.81
CA ASP A 82 -20.76 3.73 21.54
C ASP A 82 -21.14 2.55 20.64
N PRO A 83 -20.98 1.28 21.07
CA PRO A 83 -21.36 0.11 20.29
C PRO A 83 -22.80 0.14 19.76
N GLU A 84 -23.76 0.67 20.54
CA GLU A 84 -25.16 0.75 20.09
C GLU A 84 -25.33 1.80 18.98
N LYS A 85 -24.55 2.88 19.01
CA LYS A 85 -24.54 3.87 17.92
C LYS A 85 -23.89 3.32 16.66
N VAL A 86 -22.81 2.54 16.80
CA VAL A 86 -22.19 1.83 15.66
C VAL A 86 -23.20 0.89 15.01
N LYS A 87 -23.97 0.14 15.81
CA LYS A 87 -25.03 -0.73 15.30
C LYS A 87 -26.11 0.05 14.56
N ALA A 88 -26.63 1.13 15.16
CA ALA A 88 -27.63 1.98 14.53
C ALA A 88 -27.13 2.62 13.21
N PHE A 89 -25.86 3.03 13.17
CA PHE A 89 -25.22 3.55 11.96
C PHE A 89 -25.19 2.51 10.84
N ARG A 90 -24.77 1.27 11.16
CA ARG A 90 -24.74 0.16 10.20
C ARG A 90 -26.14 -0.23 9.73
N GLU A 91 -27.13 -0.23 10.62
CA GLU A 91 -28.53 -0.47 10.27
C GLU A 91 -29.07 0.60 9.31
N SER A 92 -28.69 1.87 9.50
CA SER A 92 -29.06 2.94 8.57
C SER A 92 -28.41 2.74 7.20
N LEU A 93 -27.11 2.44 7.14
CA LEU A 93 -26.43 2.12 5.87
C LEU A 93 -27.05 0.92 5.15
N ARG A 94 -27.49 -0.11 5.90
CA ARG A 94 -28.14 -1.29 5.34
C ARG A 94 -29.43 -0.96 4.61
N LYS A 95 -30.20 0.03 5.05
CA LYS A 95 -31.47 0.42 4.41
C LYS A 95 -31.29 1.11 3.05
N LEU A 96 -30.07 1.51 2.69
CA LEU A 96 -29.81 2.32 1.49
C LEU A 96 -29.74 1.51 0.19
N GLY A 97 -29.90 0.18 0.26
CA GLY A 97 -29.97 -0.66 -0.93
C GLY A 97 -30.26 -2.12 -0.61
N ASP A 98 -30.33 -2.93 -1.67
CA ASP A 98 -30.63 -4.36 -1.58
C ASP A 98 -29.38 -5.24 -1.66
N VAL A 99 -28.34 -4.76 -2.35
CA VAL A 99 -27.08 -5.47 -2.60
C VAL A 99 -25.92 -4.57 -2.19
N TYR A 100 -24.92 -5.17 -1.54
CA TYR A 100 -23.68 -4.50 -1.18
C TYR A 100 -22.57 -4.85 -2.16
N ILE A 101 -21.93 -3.82 -2.73
CA ILE A 101 -20.75 -3.97 -3.58
C ILE A 101 -19.59 -3.20 -2.95
N ASN A 102 -18.53 -3.93 -2.57
CA ASN A 102 -17.28 -3.33 -2.12
C ASN A 102 -16.31 -3.19 -3.29
N ASP A 103 -15.95 -1.95 -3.62
CA ASP A 103 -14.93 -1.66 -4.64
C ASP A 103 -13.73 -0.87 -4.08
N ALA A 104 -13.55 -0.87 -2.75
CA ALA A 104 -12.59 -0.06 -2.02
C ALA A 104 -11.49 -0.90 -1.34
N PHE A 105 -10.65 -1.58 -2.13
CA PHE A 105 -9.58 -2.47 -1.62
C PHE A 105 -8.66 -1.80 -0.59
N GLY A 106 -8.30 -0.52 -0.79
CA GLY A 106 -7.42 0.22 0.12
C GLY A 106 -7.93 0.34 1.56
N THR A 107 -9.23 0.12 1.81
CA THR A 107 -9.81 0.14 3.17
C THR A 107 -10.16 -1.28 3.66
N ALA A 108 -9.97 -2.32 2.85
CA ALA A 108 -10.40 -3.69 3.18
C ALA A 108 -9.65 -4.32 4.37
N HIS A 109 -8.48 -3.81 4.72
CA HIS A 109 -7.75 -4.19 5.93
C HIS A 109 -8.36 -3.65 7.24
N ARG A 110 -9.38 -2.80 7.15
CA ARG A 110 -10.06 -2.20 8.30
C ARG A 110 -11.46 -2.79 8.48
N ALA A 111 -11.80 -3.13 9.71
CA ALA A 111 -13.15 -3.54 10.10
C ALA A 111 -14.07 -2.32 10.36
N HIS A 112 -14.06 -1.34 9.45
CA HIS A 112 -14.92 -0.16 9.55
C HIS A 112 -16.36 -0.51 9.15
N SER A 113 -17.32 0.28 9.62
CA SER A 113 -18.76 -0.01 9.42
C SER A 113 -19.13 -0.19 7.94
N SER A 114 -18.65 0.68 7.06
CA SER A 114 -18.91 0.57 5.61
C SER A 114 -18.26 -0.64 4.92
N MET A 115 -17.25 -1.26 5.54
CA MET A 115 -16.49 -2.38 4.94
C MET A 115 -17.10 -3.74 5.21
N MET A 116 -18.00 -3.84 6.19
CA MET A 116 -18.53 -5.13 6.65
C MET A 116 -19.78 -5.58 5.88
N GLY A 117 -20.47 -4.66 5.20
CA GLY A 117 -21.71 -4.96 4.48
C GLY A 117 -22.77 -5.64 5.35
N GLU A 118 -22.81 -5.34 6.66
CA GLU A 118 -23.65 -6.06 7.62
C GLU A 118 -25.14 -5.96 7.27
N GLY A 119 -25.84 -7.09 7.38
CA GLY A 119 -27.27 -7.21 7.07
C GLY A 119 -27.61 -7.43 5.60
N PHE A 120 -26.67 -7.26 4.67
CA PHE A 120 -26.90 -7.57 3.26
C PHE A 120 -26.74 -9.07 3.00
N GLU A 121 -27.71 -9.68 2.31
CA GLU A 121 -27.63 -11.09 1.90
C GLU A 121 -26.55 -11.29 0.82
N GLN A 122 -26.49 -10.38 -0.15
CA GLN A 122 -25.52 -10.39 -1.24
C GLN A 122 -24.46 -9.31 -1.03
N ARG A 123 -23.21 -9.74 -0.84
CA ARG A 123 -22.03 -8.89 -0.67
C ARG A 123 -20.98 -9.28 -1.70
N ALA A 124 -20.83 -8.47 -2.75
CA ALA A 124 -19.96 -8.77 -3.88
C ALA A 124 -18.78 -7.79 -3.96
N SER A 125 -17.70 -8.21 -4.63
CA SER A 125 -16.63 -7.30 -5.03
C SER A 125 -17.01 -6.54 -6.29
N GLY A 126 -16.73 -5.24 -6.35
CA GLY A 126 -16.67 -4.50 -7.59
C GLY A 126 -15.46 -4.91 -8.46
N PHE A 127 -15.31 -4.30 -9.62
CA PHE A 127 -14.27 -4.70 -10.58
C PHE A 127 -12.85 -4.34 -10.11
N LEU A 128 -12.67 -3.23 -9.40
CA LEU A 128 -11.36 -2.84 -8.86
C LEU A 128 -10.92 -3.81 -7.77
N LEU A 129 -11.81 -4.09 -6.80
CA LEU A 129 -11.52 -5.07 -5.74
C LEU A 129 -11.29 -6.47 -6.32
N LYS A 130 -12.13 -6.90 -7.27
CA LYS A 130 -11.96 -8.18 -7.96
C LYS A 130 -10.60 -8.28 -8.63
N LYS A 131 -10.16 -7.23 -9.34
CA LYS A 131 -8.86 -7.20 -10.00
C LYS A 131 -7.73 -7.36 -8.98
N GLU A 132 -7.76 -6.62 -7.87
CA GLU A 132 -6.77 -6.75 -6.79
C GLU A 132 -6.69 -8.21 -6.28
N LEU A 133 -7.84 -8.80 -5.94
CA LEU A 133 -7.89 -10.18 -5.44
C LEU A 133 -7.37 -11.20 -6.46
N GLN A 134 -7.68 -11.03 -7.74
CA GLN A 134 -7.19 -11.91 -8.80
C GLN A 134 -5.66 -11.87 -8.93
N TYR A 135 -5.05 -10.70 -8.88
CA TYR A 135 -3.59 -10.56 -8.98
C TYR A 135 -2.87 -11.06 -7.72
N PHE A 136 -3.38 -10.72 -6.52
CA PHE A 136 -2.81 -11.24 -5.28
C PHE A 136 -2.98 -12.75 -5.16
N ALA A 137 -4.11 -13.31 -5.59
CA ALA A 137 -4.32 -14.76 -5.56
C ALA A 137 -3.30 -15.50 -6.44
N LYS A 138 -3.03 -14.97 -7.65
CA LYS A 138 -1.98 -15.50 -8.54
C LYS A 138 -0.60 -15.45 -7.91
N ALA A 139 -0.27 -14.37 -7.18
CA ALA A 139 1.02 -14.24 -6.52
C ALA A 139 1.17 -15.08 -5.23
N LEU A 140 0.07 -15.27 -4.48
CA LEU A 140 0.12 -15.81 -3.12
C LEU A 140 -0.25 -17.30 -2.99
N HIS A 141 -1.03 -17.88 -3.92
CA HIS A 141 -1.43 -19.28 -3.84
C HIS A 141 -0.49 -20.20 -4.64
N GLU A 142 -0.45 -20.04 -5.97
CA GLU A 142 0.40 -20.85 -6.86
C GLU A 142 1.06 -19.96 -7.93
N PRO A 143 2.07 -19.17 -7.57
CA PRO A 143 2.74 -18.29 -8.52
C PRO A 143 3.56 -19.09 -9.53
N GLU A 144 3.55 -18.65 -10.78
CA GLU A 144 4.53 -19.11 -11.77
C GLU A 144 5.95 -18.81 -11.30
N ARG A 145 6.88 -19.73 -11.56
CA ARG A 145 8.24 -19.66 -11.06
C ARG A 145 9.26 -19.42 -12.20
N PRO A 146 10.32 -18.63 -11.99
CA PRO A 146 10.75 -18.04 -10.71
C PRO A 146 9.84 -16.88 -10.23
N PHE A 147 9.45 -16.93 -8.97
CA PHE A 147 8.73 -15.84 -8.30
C PHE A 147 9.75 -14.94 -7.59
N LEU A 148 9.82 -13.67 -7.98
CA LEU A 148 10.71 -12.66 -7.42
C LEU A 148 9.92 -11.68 -6.54
N ALA A 149 10.44 -11.41 -5.34
CA ALA A 149 10.08 -10.21 -4.58
C ALA A 149 11.17 -9.15 -4.71
N ILE A 150 10.79 -7.90 -4.92
CA ILE A 150 11.68 -6.74 -4.85
C ILE A 150 11.19 -5.89 -3.68
N LEU A 151 12.05 -5.66 -2.70
CA LEU A 151 11.72 -4.92 -1.48
C LEU A 151 12.68 -3.74 -1.34
N GLY A 152 12.15 -2.56 -1.08
CA GLY A 152 12.94 -1.35 -0.85
C GLY A 152 12.33 -0.44 0.20
N GLY A 153 12.72 0.83 0.22
CA GLY A 153 12.30 1.79 1.25
C GLY A 153 13.23 1.87 2.46
N ALA A 154 12.78 2.56 3.51
CA ALA A 154 13.66 3.11 4.54
C ALA A 154 14.01 2.15 5.70
N LYS A 155 13.03 1.42 6.24
CA LYS A 155 13.17 0.65 7.48
C LYS A 155 12.86 -0.83 7.25
N VAL A 156 13.60 -1.70 7.95
CA VAL A 156 13.38 -3.15 7.93
C VAL A 156 12.22 -3.52 8.85
N ALA A 157 12.10 -2.88 10.02
CA ALA A 157 11.10 -3.12 11.05
C ALA A 157 9.68 -3.06 10.52
N ASP A 158 9.41 -2.10 9.63
CA ASP A 158 8.09 -1.92 8.99
C ASP A 158 7.75 -3.06 8.01
N LYS A 159 8.71 -3.92 7.66
CA LYS A 159 8.59 -4.97 6.64
C LYS A 159 8.97 -6.36 7.13
N ILE A 160 9.20 -6.56 8.43
CA ILE A 160 9.61 -7.87 8.97
C ILE A 160 8.58 -8.94 8.59
N GLN A 161 7.31 -8.70 8.90
CA GLN A 161 6.24 -9.67 8.63
C GLN A 161 6.08 -9.94 7.12
N LEU A 162 6.27 -8.91 6.30
CA LEU A 162 6.22 -9.03 4.84
C LEU A 162 7.35 -9.94 4.34
N ILE A 163 8.60 -9.66 4.75
CA ILE A 163 9.75 -10.48 4.36
C ILE A 163 9.54 -11.92 4.83
N GLU A 164 9.16 -12.11 6.09
CA GLU A 164 8.94 -13.45 6.65
C GLU A 164 7.91 -14.25 5.84
N ASN A 165 6.76 -13.66 5.50
CA ASN A 165 5.73 -14.36 4.73
C ASN A 165 6.16 -14.60 3.28
N LEU A 166 6.86 -13.65 2.65
CA LEU A 166 7.33 -13.81 1.27
C LEU A 166 8.44 -14.85 1.14
N LEU A 167 9.31 -14.99 2.14
CA LEU A 167 10.37 -16.01 2.15
C LEU A 167 9.83 -17.44 2.09
N ASP A 168 8.56 -17.68 2.42
CA ASP A 168 7.92 -19.00 2.27
C ASP A 168 7.41 -19.26 0.85
N LYS A 169 7.42 -18.25 -0.03
CA LYS A 169 6.75 -18.30 -1.35
C LYS A 169 7.71 -18.04 -2.51
N VAL A 170 8.58 -17.05 -2.38
CA VAL A 170 9.43 -16.57 -3.47
C VAL A 170 10.59 -17.54 -3.74
N ASN A 171 11.12 -17.49 -4.95
CA ASN A 171 12.38 -18.13 -5.31
C ASN A 171 13.56 -17.18 -5.07
N GLU A 172 13.33 -15.88 -5.28
CA GLU A 172 14.37 -14.86 -5.21
C GLU A 172 13.83 -13.59 -4.54
N MET A 173 14.71 -12.87 -3.85
CA MET A 173 14.36 -11.63 -3.18
C MET A 173 15.45 -10.58 -3.38
N ILE A 174 15.12 -9.45 -4.00
CA ILE A 174 15.97 -8.27 -4.05
C ILE A 174 15.64 -7.38 -2.85
N ILE A 175 16.64 -6.95 -2.10
CA ILE A 175 16.49 -5.98 -1.01
C ILE A 175 17.35 -4.74 -1.35
N GLY A 176 16.69 -3.64 -1.69
CA GLY A 176 17.32 -2.34 -1.98
C GLY A 176 16.92 -1.25 -0.99
N GLY A 177 17.14 0.01 -1.34
CA GLY A 177 16.76 1.16 -0.50
C GLY A 177 17.53 1.27 0.81
N GLY A 178 17.04 2.12 1.71
CA GLY A 178 17.62 2.36 3.03
C GLY A 178 17.73 1.11 3.90
N MET A 179 16.79 0.17 3.73
CA MET A 179 16.80 -1.08 4.49
C MET A 179 18.00 -1.99 4.16
N ALA A 180 18.55 -1.91 2.95
CA ALA A 180 19.70 -2.71 2.54
C ALA A 180 20.95 -2.40 3.39
N TYR A 181 21.13 -1.16 3.85
CA TYR A 181 22.27 -0.78 4.70
C TYR A 181 22.26 -1.50 6.05
N THR A 182 21.07 -1.78 6.59
CA THR A 182 20.95 -2.59 7.83
C THR A 182 21.39 -4.03 7.57
N PHE A 183 20.98 -4.64 6.44
CA PHE A 183 21.44 -5.97 6.07
C PHE A 183 22.96 -6.02 5.87
N LEU A 184 23.52 -5.10 5.10
CA LEU A 184 24.95 -5.07 4.78
C LEU A 184 25.83 -4.83 6.01
N LYS A 185 25.40 -3.95 6.92
CA LYS A 185 26.11 -3.71 8.18
C LYS A 185 26.11 -4.96 9.07
N GLU A 186 24.96 -5.60 9.26
CA GLU A 186 24.85 -6.78 10.13
C GLU A 186 25.52 -8.03 9.55
N THR A 187 25.55 -8.18 8.23
CA THR A 187 26.04 -9.40 7.58
C THR A 187 27.49 -9.33 7.12
N GLN A 188 27.95 -8.14 6.74
CA GLN A 188 29.27 -7.94 6.12
C GLN A 188 30.13 -6.95 6.90
N GLY A 189 29.61 -6.34 7.97
CA GLY A 189 30.34 -5.32 8.74
C GLY A 189 30.63 -4.06 7.94
N MET A 190 29.90 -3.82 6.84
CA MET A 190 30.13 -2.68 5.95
C MET A 190 29.94 -1.36 6.71
N ALA A 191 30.89 -0.42 6.55
CA ALA A 191 30.72 0.95 7.01
C ALA A 191 29.62 1.62 6.19
N ILE A 192 28.66 2.26 6.85
CA ILE A 192 27.48 2.86 6.20
C ILE A 192 27.41 4.38 6.33
N GLY A 193 28.42 5.02 6.92
CA GLY A 193 28.41 6.45 7.23
C GLY A 193 27.15 6.85 8.02
N ASN A 194 26.46 7.88 7.54
CA ASN A 194 25.21 8.39 8.10
C ASN A 194 23.95 7.75 7.49
N SER A 195 24.09 6.70 6.68
CA SER A 195 22.95 6.01 6.06
C SER A 195 21.98 5.45 7.11
N LEU A 196 20.73 5.24 6.70
CA LEU A 196 19.70 4.71 7.59
C LEU A 196 20.09 3.35 8.16
N TYR A 197 20.07 3.26 9.49
CA TYR A 197 20.26 2.02 10.23
C TYR A 197 19.08 1.77 11.15
N ASP A 198 18.41 0.65 10.94
CA ASP A 198 17.26 0.24 11.73
C ASP A 198 17.70 -0.73 12.82
N ALA A 199 17.94 -0.21 14.02
CA ALA A 199 18.41 -1.00 15.15
C ALA A 199 17.42 -2.09 15.61
N GLU A 200 16.11 -1.89 15.42
CA GLU A 200 15.11 -2.92 15.73
C GLU A 200 15.10 -4.00 14.64
N GLY A 201 15.16 -3.57 13.37
CA GLY A 201 15.28 -4.47 12.22
C GLY A 201 16.57 -5.29 12.22
N ALA A 202 17.69 -4.72 12.66
CA ALA A 202 18.99 -5.40 12.75
C ALA A 202 18.92 -6.70 13.57
N LYS A 203 18.12 -6.71 14.65
CA LYS A 203 17.95 -7.86 15.54
C LYS A 203 17.38 -9.09 14.85
N ILE A 204 16.67 -8.92 13.72
CA ILE A 204 16.02 -10.02 12.99
C ILE A 204 16.75 -10.42 11.70
N VAL A 205 17.68 -9.60 11.19
CA VAL A 205 18.36 -9.82 9.89
C VAL A 205 18.93 -11.23 9.78
N GLY A 206 19.66 -11.70 10.80
CA GLY A 206 20.23 -13.05 10.81
C GLY A 206 19.17 -14.14 10.64
N LYS A 207 18.05 -14.05 11.38
CA LYS A 207 16.95 -15.01 11.28
C LYS A 207 16.26 -15.00 9.92
N LEU A 208 16.11 -13.82 9.31
CA LEU A 208 15.54 -13.69 7.96
C LEU A 208 16.41 -14.39 6.91
N LEU A 209 17.73 -14.24 7.01
CA LEU A 209 18.68 -14.88 6.08
C LEU A 209 18.79 -16.39 6.31
N GLU A 210 18.74 -16.84 7.56
CA GLU A 210 18.63 -18.26 7.89
C GLU A 210 17.36 -18.88 7.30
N LYS A 211 16.22 -18.18 7.42
CA LYS A 211 14.96 -18.62 6.81
C LYS A 211 15.05 -18.64 5.28
N ALA A 212 15.64 -17.63 4.67
CA ALA A 212 15.87 -17.57 3.23
C ALA A 212 16.71 -18.77 2.76
N ALA A 213 17.82 -19.07 3.45
CA ALA A 213 18.65 -20.22 3.14
C ALA A 213 17.90 -21.55 3.30
N LYS A 214 17.14 -21.71 4.41
CA LYS A 214 16.30 -22.89 4.66
C LYS A 214 15.26 -23.12 3.57
N ASN A 215 14.70 -22.05 3.03
CA ASN A 215 13.68 -22.10 1.98
C ASN A 215 14.26 -22.04 0.56
N ASN A 216 15.59 -22.10 0.40
CA ASN A 216 16.29 -21.98 -0.88
C ASN A 216 15.97 -20.68 -1.65
N VAL A 217 15.74 -19.59 -0.92
CA VAL A 217 15.52 -18.26 -1.49
C VAL A 217 16.86 -17.60 -1.76
N LYS A 218 17.09 -17.19 -3.02
CA LYS A 218 18.27 -16.40 -3.38
C LYS A 218 18.04 -14.92 -3.02
N VAL A 219 18.74 -14.43 -2.01
CA VAL A 219 18.69 -13.01 -1.60
C VAL A 219 19.75 -12.22 -2.36
N HIS A 220 19.34 -11.11 -2.97
CA HIS A 220 20.21 -10.18 -3.69
C HIS A 220 20.26 -8.86 -2.93
N LEU A 221 21.47 -8.46 -2.52
CA LEU A 221 21.76 -7.18 -1.90
C LEU A 221 22.58 -6.30 -2.86
N PRO A 222 22.53 -4.96 -2.73
CA PRO A 222 23.32 -4.09 -3.57
C PRO A 222 24.80 -4.23 -3.23
N VAL A 223 25.65 -4.08 -4.25
CA VAL A 223 27.11 -4.19 -4.15
C VAL A 223 27.84 -2.86 -4.27
N ASP A 224 27.13 -1.83 -4.73
CA ASP A 224 27.58 -0.46 -4.88
C ASP A 224 26.40 0.51 -4.69
N PHE A 225 26.73 1.76 -4.40
CA PHE A 225 25.77 2.77 -3.94
C PHE A 225 26.08 4.13 -4.55
N VAL A 226 25.03 4.88 -4.85
CA VAL A 226 25.12 6.32 -5.07
C VAL A 226 24.97 7.00 -3.72
N THR A 227 25.93 7.87 -3.39
CA THR A 227 25.99 8.53 -2.07
C THR A 227 25.73 10.03 -2.18
N GLY A 228 25.28 10.64 -1.08
CA GLY A 228 25.14 12.08 -0.93
C GLY A 228 25.76 12.57 0.38
N ASP A 229 26.27 13.80 0.40
CA ASP A 229 26.79 14.45 1.62
C ASP A 229 25.68 14.89 2.60
N LYS A 230 24.43 14.94 2.13
CA LYS A 230 23.23 15.23 2.91
C LYS A 230 21.97 14.67 2.23
N PHE A 231 20.87 14.57 2.98
CA PHE A 231 19.57 14.18 2.45
C PHE A 231 18.87 15.40 1.82
N ASP A 232 19.20 15.70 0.57
CA ASP A 232 18.72 16.90 -0.14
C ASP A 232 18.85 16.71 -1.66
N GLU A 233 17.94 17.29 -2.44
CA GLU A 233 18.00 17.23 -3.92
C GLU A 233 19.27 17.89 -4.49
N ASN A 234 19.86 18.84 -3.77
CA ASN A 234 21.07 19.58 -4.14
C ASN A 234 22.35 19.02 -3.50
N ALA A 235 22.30 17.84 -2.89
CA ALA A 235 23.48 17.18 -2.33
C ALA A 235 24.59 16.98 -3.37
N GLN A 236 25.84 16.98 -2.90
CA GLN A 236 26.98 16.52 -3.67
C GLN A 236 26.89 15.01 -3.81
N VAL A 237 27.06 14.51 -5.04
CA VAL A 237 26.92 13.08 -5.35
C VAL A 237 28.28 12.41 -5.34
N GLY A 238 28.33 11.22 -4.74
CA GLY A 238 29.49 10.36 -4.71
C GLY A 238 29.10 8.92 -5.04
N ALA A 239 30.07 8.02 -4.89
CA ALA A 239 29.86 6.59 -5.04
C ALA A 239 30.64 5.83 -3.96
N ALA A 240 30.11 4.67 -3.59
CA ALA A 240 30.73 3.73 -2.66
C ALA A 240 30.46 2.29 -3.10
N ASP A 241 31.28 1.34 -2.66
CA ASP A 241 31.01 -0.08 -2.79
C ASP A 241 31.14 -0.81 -1.44
N ILE A 242 30.81 -2.10 -1.41
CA ILE A 242 30.91 -2.92 -0.20
C ILE A 242 32.32 -2.88 0.40
N ALA A 243 33.36 -2.92 -0.45
CA ALA A 243 34.74 -3.04 0.00
C ALA A 243 35.24 -1.73 0.60
N SER A 244 34.88 -0.58 0.01
CA SER A 244 35.23 0.74 0.54
C SER A 244 34.36 1.13 1.75
N GLY A 245 33.12 0.65 1.79
CA GLY A 245 32.08 1.21 2.64
C GLY A 245 31.70 2.63 2.23
N ILE A 246 30.72 3.19 2.93
CA ILE A 246 30.29 4.59 2.79
C ILE A 246 31.06 5.44 3.81
N PRO A 247 31.72 6.54 3.38
CA PRO A 247 32.47 7.42 4.28
C PRO A 247 31.62 8.08 5.36
N ASP A 248 32.24 8.41 6.50
CA ASP A 248 31.60 9.22 7.54
C ASP A 248 31.11 10.56 7.00
N GLY A 249 29.94 11.00 7.46
CA GLY A 249 29.27 12.21 6.97
C GLY A 249 28.41 11.99 5.72
N TRP A 250 28.68 10.95 4.92
CA TRP A 250 27.92 10.63 3.72
C TRP A 250 26.80 9.62 3.98
N LEU A 251 25.78 9.63 3.13
CA LEU A 251 24.67 8.67 3.14
C LEU A 251 24.60 7.95 1.80
N GLY A 252 24.26 6.67 1.81
CA GLY A 252 23.78 5.97 0.63
C GLY A 252 22.32 6.34 0.38
N LEU A 253 22.01 6.78 -0.84
CA LEU A 253 20.69 7.31 -1.21
C LEU A 253 20.07 6.57 -2.41
N ASP A 254 20.85 5.78 -3.14
CA ASP A 254 20.35 4.91 -4.23
C ASP A 254 21.32 3.74 -4.46
N VAL A 255 20.86 2.72 -5.17
CA VAL A 255 21.71 1.59 -5.59
C VAL A 255 22.58 2.00 -6.78
N GLY A 256 23.85 1.60 -6.74
CA GLY A 256 24.84 1.96 -7.74
C GLY A 256 24.70 1.19 -9.06
N PRO A 257 25.43 1.59 -10.12
CA PRO A 257 25.31 1.00 -11.45
C PRO A 257 25.60 -0.50 -11.51
N LYS A 258 26.53 -1.03 -10.69
CA LYS A 258 26.82 -2.47 -10.69
C LYS A 258 25.65 -3.25 -10.10
N SER A 259 25.03 -2.74 -9.04
CA SER A 259 23.84 -3.31 -8.41
C SER A 259 22.65 -3.30 -9.36
N GLN A 260 22.46 -2.21 -10.10
CA GLN A 260 21.43 -2.12 -11.14
C GLN A 260 21.60 -3.23 -12.20
N ALA A 261 22.83 -3.44 -12.68
CA ALA A 261 23.12 -4.51 -13.63
C ALA A 261 22.90 -5.91 -13.04
N LEU A 262 23.29 -6.13 -11.78
CA LEU A 262 23.07 -7.40 -11.08
C LEU A 262 21.58 -7.68 -10.82
N PHE A 263 20.78 -6.66 -10.55
CA PHE A 263 19.35 -6.80 -10.32
C PHE A 263 18.56 -7.03 -11.62
N ALA A 264 19.07 -6.60 -12.78
CA ALA A 264 18.42 -6.84 -14.07
C ALA A 264 18.28 -8.35 -14.39
N GLU A 265 19.25 -9.17 -13.99
CA GLU A 265 19.25 -10.61 -14.27
C GLU A 265 18.11 -11.39 -13.57
N PRO A 266 17.91 -11.31 -12.23
CA PRO A 266 16.76 -11.94 -11.55
C PRO A 266 15.43 -11.42 -12.05
N ILE A 267 15.35 -10.12 -12.38
CA ILE A 267 14.13 -9.50 -12.91
C ILE A 267 13.78 -10.09 -14.28
N ALA A 268 14.73 -10.17 -15.20
CA ALA A 268 14.49 -10.65 -16.57
C ALA A 268 14.06 -12.12 -16.63
N ARG A 269 14.49 -12.95 -15.68
CA ARG A 269 14.11 -14.38 -15.63
C ARG A 269 12.83 -14.67 -14.84
N ALA A 270 12.37 -13.73 -14.00
CA ALA A 270 11.18 -13.93 -13.19
C ALA A 270 9.93 -14.10 -14.06
N LYS A 271 9.02 -14.98 -13.61
CA LYS A 271 7.68 -15.14 -14.21
C LYS A 271 6.63 -14.33 -13.48
N VAL A 272 6.83 -14.12 -12.18
CA VAL A 272 6.01 -13.26 -11.34
C VAL A 272 6.95 -12.34 -10.56
N ILE A 273 6.60 -11.05 -10.50
CA ILE A 273 7.30 -10.05 -9.71
C ILE A 273 6.30 -9.37 -8.80
N VAL A 274 6.61 -9.32 -7.49
CA VAL A 274 5.97 -8.41 -6.54
C VAL A 274 7.00 -7.40 -6.10
N TRP A 275 6.81 -6.12 -6.42
CA TRP A 275 7.70 -5.05 -5.96
C TRP A 275 7.00 -4.15 -4.95
N ASN A 276 7.65 -3.95 -3.81
CA ASN A 276 7.19 -3.09 -2.74
C ASN A 276 8.34 -2.23 -2.18
N GLY A 277 8.38 -0.96 -2.60
CA GLY A 277 9.27 0.08 -2.10
C GLY A 277 10.49 0.35 -3.01
N PRO A 278 10.88 1.63 -3.19
CA PRO A 278 11.89 2.03 -4.17
C PRO A 278 13.31 1.60 -3.76
N ALA A 279 14.22 1.56 -4.74
CA ALA A 279 15.64 1.21 -4.54
C ALA A 279 16.48 2.36 -3.95
N GLY A 280 15.94 3.59 -3.99
CA GLY A 280 16.59 4.81 -3.56
C GLY A 280 15.58 5.94 -3.32
N VAL A 281 16.08 7.13 -3.01
CA VAL A 281 15.29 8.35 -2.78
C VAL A 281 14.84 8.94 -4.11
N PHE A 282 13.94 8.23 -4.78
CA PHE A 282 13.53 8.50 -6.16
C PHE A 282 12.82 9.84 -6.36
N GLU A 283 12.39 10.49 -5.28
CA GLU A 283 11.88 11.86 -5.28
C GLU A 283 12.93 12.85 -5.78
N PHE A 284 14.22 12.60 -5.50
CA PHE A 284 15.35 13.40 -5.94
C PHE A 284 15.96 12.79 -7.20
N GLU A 285 16.00 13.55 -8.29
CA GLU A 285 16.42 13.03 -9.61
C GLU A 285 17.83 12.41 -9.60
N LYS A 286 18.75 12.97 -8.80
CA LYS A 286 20.12 12.45 -8.62
C LYS A 286 20.18 11.04 -7.99
N PHE A 287 19.12 10.63 -7.30
CA PHE A 287 19.03 9.38 -6.54
C PHE A 287 17.85 8.51 -6.99
N ALA A 288 17.39 8.71 -8.23
CA ALA A 288 16.28 7.99 -8.82
C ALA A 288 16.71 6.90 -9.82
N GLY A 289 17.99 6.84 -10.19
CA GLY A 289 18.50 5.97 -11.25
C GLY A 289 18.30 4.49 -10.97
N GLY A 290 18.55 4.05 -9.75
CA GLY A 290 18.39 2.66 -9.33
C GLY A 290 16.93 2.22 -9.30
N THR A 291 16.04 3.07 -8.80
CA THR A 291 14.60 2.82 -8.83
C THR A 291 14.09 2.74 -10.26
N ARG A 292 14.55 3.64 -11.14
CA ARG A 292 14.21 3.61 -12.56
C ARG A 292 14.71 2.34 -13.25
N ALA A 293 15.94 1.92 -12.97
CA ALA A 293 16.51 0.69 -13.53
C ALA A 293 15.71 -0.56 -13.13
N LEU A 294 15.25 -0.66 -11.88
CA LEU A 294 14.37 -1.77 -11.44
C LEU A 294 13.02 -1.74 -12.16
N MET A 295 12.45 -0.55 -12.34
CA MET A 295 11.18 -0.37 -13.03
C MET A 295 11.25 -0.75 -14.50
N ASP A 296 12.30 -0.30 -15.20
CA ASP A 296 12.54 -0.65 -16.61
C ASP A 296 12.73 -2.16 -16.80
N GLY A 297 13.15 -2.88 -15.76
CA GLY A 297 13.19 -4.33 -15.73
C GLY A 297 11.82 -5.02 -15.60
N GLY A 298 10.75 -4.31 -15.24
CA GLY A 298 9.41 -4.88 -15.09
C GLY A 298 8.90 -4.97 -13.66
N GLY A 299 9.52 -4.24 -12.73
CA GLY A 299 8.89 -3.99 -11.44
C GLY A 299 7.88 -2.83 -11.49
N ASP A 300 6.89 -2.83 -10.57
CA ASP A 300 6.13 -1.64 -10.14
C ASP A 300 6.32 -1.18 -8.66
N THR A 301 6.37 0.13 -8.41
CA THR A 301 5.70 0.70 -7.21
C THR A 301 4.80 1.87 -7.64
N ALA A 302 3.56 1.94 -7.12
CA ALA A 302 2.51 2.80 -7.69
C ALA A 302 2.92 4.27 -7.90
N THR A 303 3.64 4.86 -6.94
CA THR A 303 4.11 6.26 -7.04
C THR A 303 5.22 6.44 -8.09
N CYS A 304 6.06 5.43 -8.28
CA CYS A 304 7.07 5.42 -9.34
C CYS A 304 6.42 5.31 -10.71
N CYS A 305 5.46 4.40 -10.89
CA CYS A 305 4.73 4.28 -12.15
C CYS A 305 4.01 5.58 -12.52
N ALA A 306 3.35 6.23 -11.56
CA ALA A 306 2.72 7.53 -11.78
C ALA A 306 3.73 8.64 -12.13
N LYS A 307 4.91 8.65 -11.49
CA LYS A 307 5.97 9.64 -11.80
C LYS A 307 6.48 9.51 -13.23
N TRP A 308 6.59 8.29 -13.76
CA TRP A 308 7.23 8.02 -15.05
C TRP A 308 6.26 7.54 -16.15
N GLY A 309 4.95 7.51 -15.89
CA GLY A 309 3.93 7.12 -16.86
C GLY A 309 4.13 5.70 -17.38
N THR A 310 4.34 4.73 -16.47
CA THR A 310 4.61 3.32 -16.81
C THR A 310 3.54 2.36 -16.31
N GLU A 311 2.38 2.86 -15.91
CA GLU A 311 1.24 2.05 -15.45
C GLU A 311 0.77 1.04 -16.50
N ASP A 312 0.97 1.34 -17.78
CA ASP A 312 0.64 0.49 -18.92
C ASP A 312 1.67 -0.64 -19.17
N LYS A 313 2.85 -0.55 -18.56
CA LYS A 313 3.94 -1.52 -18.71
C LYS A 313 3.92 -2.62 -17.66
N VAL A 314 3.08 -2.49 -16.65
CA VAL A 314 2.98 -3.43 -15.53
C VAL A 314 1.62 -4.13 -15.56
N SER A 315 1.58 -5.38 -15.10
CA SER A 315 0.33 -6.15 -15.19
C SER A 315 -0.75 -5.63 -14.25
N HIS A 316 -0.36 -5.07 -13.09
CA HIS A 316 -1.27 -4.53 -12.11
C HIS A 316 -0.57 -3.57 -11.14
N VAL A 317 -1.03 -2.31 -11.12
CA VAL A 317 -0.67 -1.32 -10.10
C VAL A 317 -1.69 -1.42 -8.97
N SER A 318 -1.25 -1.89 -7.80
CA SER A 318 -2.16 -1.99 -6.63
C SER A 318 -2.44 -0.62 -6.03
N THR A 319 -3.73 -0.35 -5.78
CA THR A 319 -4.25 0.86 -5.14
C THR A 319 -4.48 0.68 -3.65
N GLY A 320 -4.18 -0.51 -3.12
CA GLY A 320 -4.51 -0.89 -1.75
C GLY A 320 -3.62 -0.28 -0.67
N GLY A 321 -2.40 0.15 -1.00
CA GLY A 321 -1.43 0.69 -0.05
C GLY A 321 -1.24 -0.24 1.16
N GLY A 322 -1.71 0.16 2.33
CA GLY A 322 -1.67 -0.65 3.56
C GLY A 322 -2.45 -1.97 3.45
N ALA A 323 -3.55 -2.01 2.68
CA ALA A 323 -4.30 -3.26 2.47
C ALA A 323 -3.49 -4.29 1.68
N SER A 324 -2.80 -3.84 0.64
CA SER A 324 -1.89 -4.67 -0.15
C SER A 324 -0.77 -5.23 0.72
N LEU A 325 -0.19 -4.40 1.60
CA LEU A 325 0.85 -4.81 2.52
C LEU A 325 0.35 -5.87 3.50
N GLU A 326 -0.77 -5.64 4.18
CA GLU A 326 -1.34 -6.62 5.12
C GLU A 326 -1.70 -7.95 4.46
N LEU A 327 -2.19 -7.91 3.22
CA LEU A 327 -2.46 -9.13 2.45
C LEU A 327 -1.17 -9.89 2.11
N LEU A 328 -0.12 -9.18 1.70
CA LEU A 328 1.20 -9.79 1.44
C LEU A 328 1.90 -10.26 2.73
N GLU A 329 1.53 -9.73 3.89
CA GLU A 329 1.93 -10.24 5.21
C GLU A 329 1.18 -11.51 5.63
N GLY A 330 0.18 -11.93 4.85
CA GLY A 330 -0.64 -13.12 5.11
C GLY A 330 -1.83 -12.86 6.04
N LYS A 331 -2.19 -11.59 6.29
CA LYS A 331 -3.35 -11.25 7.13
C LYS A 331 -4.66 -11.43 6.36
N VAL A 332 -5.70 -11.80 7.09
CA VAL A 332 -7.08 -11.80 6.59
C VAL A 332 -7.58 -10.36 6.60
N LEU A 333 -7.99 -9.86 5.43
CA LEU A 333 -8.55 -8.52 5.30
C LEU A 333 -10.04 -8.53 5.68
N PRO A 334 -10.47 -7.82 6.75
CA PRO A 334 -11.86 -7.86 7.21
C PRO A 334 -12.90 -7.56 6.13
N GLY A 335 -12.68 -6.53 5.30
CA GLY A 335 -13.60 -6.15 4.23
C GLY A 335 -13.62 -7.11 3.03
N VAL A 336 -12.63 -8.00 2.90
CA VAL A 336 -12.66 -9.10 1.92
C VAL A 336 -13.38 -10.30 2.52
N ALA A 337 -13.06 -10.66 3.78
CA ALA A 337 -13.72 -11.75 4.50
C ALA A 337 -15.22 -11.51 4.74
N ALA A 338 -15.65 -10.24 4.70
CA ALA A 338 -17.04 -9.86 4.79
C ALA A 338 -17.85 -10.09 3.50
N LEU A 339 -17.20 -10.39 2.38
CA LEU A 339 -17.89 -10.71 1.13
C LEU A 339 -18.53 -12.10 1.18
N SER A 340 -19.52 -12.33 0.32
CA SER A 340 -20.14 -13.63 0.15
C SER A 340 -19.24 -14.54 -0.70
N ASP A 341 -19.29 -15.84 -0.45
CA ASP A 341 -18.64 -16.82 -1.30
C ASP A 341 -19.26 -16.79 -2.72
N ALA A 342 -18.43 -17.11 -3.71
CA ALA A 342 -18.81 -17.15 -5.13
C ALA A 342 -19.52 -18.45 -5.51
#